data_AF-A0A4R0IMZ7-F1
#
_entry.id   AF-A0A4R0IMZ7-F1
#
_cell.length_a   1.000
_cell.length_b   1.000
_cell.length_c   1.000
_cell.angle_alpha   90.00
_cell.angle_beta   90.00
_cell.angle_gamma   90.00
#
_symmetry.space_group_name_H-M   'P 1'
#
loop_
_entity.id
_entity.type
_entity.pdbx_description
1 polymer ?
#
loop_
_entity_poly.entity_id
_entity_poly.type
_entity_poly.pdbx_seq_one_letter_code
_entity_poly.pdbx_strand_id
1 'polypeptide(L)'
;MSRGDDNKPRIGDAELLATPDALSMALAGLLGGDLFAGSSGLNIPSDGDDGFAWRDRAGLMERFWESKVAALKQPYGKDVSGPGGLLVLNSAMAGRGCRVLISQVELKSGLEPRADADQDRANCSGQTAQPAASIDLQDAYGPCVTLMSWATASMLSARFPTVTPGGRISCAAADLAKTRPDLQLIDGGYAETSGLGTLADIAPMLVQVVRTYNQTNPTKAPVVPIVLFLEDAARGDIVETPQGLSAELFVPLAGLHAKAVQVSSGTLLQRLATSIADPCPPVAAAPNCQKAVHALRTSVPHGIVIAAPLTRPSVEAPLGWTLSGDSVTRLKDALTVQATGNCDPKHPEPEQNPDGPDGTEKPIRPGAYVCLHQLLHTLN
;
A
#
# COMPACT_ATOMS: atom_id res chain seq x y z
N MET A 1 10.99 33.46 -9.18
CA MET A 1 9.77 34.12 -9.68
C MET A 1 9.24 33.31 -10.86
N SER A 2 8.35 32.34 -10.60
CA SER A 2 7.53 31.68 -11.62
C SER A 2 6.08 32.02 -11.32
N ARG A 3 5.36 32.40 -12.36
CA ARG A 3 4.01 32.99 -12.34
C ARG A 3 2.95 31.96 -11.93
N GLY A 4 2.02 32.45 -11.11
CA GLY A 4 0.61 32.09 -10.99
C GLY A 4 0.17 30.70 -11.43
N ASP A 5 -0.11 29.86 -10.45
CA ASP A 5 -0.86 28.60 -10.64
C ASP A 5 -1.71 28.31 -9.37
N ASP A 6 -2.36 29.36 -8.83
CA ASP A 6 -3.09 29.31 -7.55
C ASP A 6 -4.41 28.52 -7.59
N ASN A 7 -4.75 27.90 -8.73
CA ASN A 7 -5.99 27.12 -8.91
C ASN A 7 -5.76 25.62 -9.16
N LYS A 8 -4.54 25.10 -9.03
CA LYS A 8 -4.32 23.65 -9.11
C LYS A 8 -4.68 22.99 -7.76
N PRO A 9 -5.41 21.86 -7.75
CA PRO A 9 -5.61 21.08 -6.54
C PRO A 9 -4.23 20.72 -5.96
N ARG A 10 -3.94 21.25 -4.78
CA ARG A 10 -2.72 20.94 -4.03
C ARG A 10 -2.94 19.58 -3.38
N ILE A 11 -2.05 18.63 -3.59
CA ILE A 11 -2.01 17.33 -2.88
C ILE A 11 -1.50 17.53 -1.42
N GLY A 12 -1.42 18.79 -0.97
CA GLY A 12 -0.99 19.16 0.37
C GLY A 12 0.51 18.94 0.56
N ASP A 13 0.87 18.60 1.79
CA ASP A 13 2.26 18.46 2.25
C ASP A 13 3.05 17.38 1.47
N ALA A 14 2.39 16.41 0.84
CA ALA A 14 3.05 15.36 0.06
C ALA A 14 3.89 15.91 -1.11
N GLU A 15 3.50 17.03 -1.73
CA GLU A 15 4.28 17.66 -2.81
C GLU A 15 5.59 18.25 -2.31
N LEU A 16 5.62 18.71 -1.05
CA LEU A 16 6.83 19.25 -0.42
C LEU A 16 7.85 18.15 -0.10
N LEU A 17 7.36 16.92 0.14
CA LEU A 17 8.19 15.77 0.46
C LEU A 17 8.78 15.11 -0.79
N ALA A 18 8.11 15.23 -1.93
CA ALA A 18 8.48 14.59 -3.19
C ALA A 18 9.57 15.35 -3.98
N THR A 19 10.13 16.44 -3.44
CA THR A 19 11.12 17.25 -4.17
C THR A 19 12.49 16.55 -4.25
N PRO A 20 13.31 16.85 -5.29
CA PRO A 20 14.65 16.28 -5.45
C PRO A 20 15.63 16.58 -4.31
N ASP A 21 15.29 17.53 -3.44
CA ASP A 21 16.16 17.96 -2.34
C ASP A 21 16.38 16.83 -1.33
N ALA A 22 15.35 16.03 -1.02
CA ALA A 22 15.47 14.88 -0.14
C ALA A 22 16.51 13.88 -0.69
N LEU A 23 16.40 13.54 -1.98
CA LEU A 23 17.37 12.66 -2.64
C LEU A 23 18.78 13.27 -2.68
N SER A 24 18.89 14.58 -2.88
CA SER A 24 20.17 15.29 -2.84
C SER A 24 20.82 15.19 -1.46
N MET A 25 20.04 15.27 -0.38
CA MET A 25 20.52 15.01 0.99
C MET A 25 21.01 13.58 1.17
N ALA A 26 20.34 12.60 0.54
CA ALA A 26 20.77 11.21 0.59
C ALA A 26 22.12 11.00 -0.10
N LEU A 27 22.32 11.61 -1.28
CA LEU A 27 23.60 11.54 -2.01
C LEU A 27 24.73 12.23 -1.24
N ALA A 28 24.46 13.38 -0.62
CA ALA A 28 25.40 14.05 0.25
C ALA A 28 25.77 13.18 1.47
N GLY A 29 24.78 12.54 2.11
CA GLY A 29 24.98 11.60 3.20
C GLY A 29 25.80 10.37 2.81
N LEU A 30 25.57 9.84 1.60
CA LEU A 30 26.32 8.70 1.08
C LEU A 30 27.82 9.03 0.97
N LEU A 31 28.14 10.16 0.32
CA LEU A 31 29.53 10.56 0.05
C LEU A 31 30.24 11.10 1.30
N GLY A 32 29.54 11.89 2.11
CA GLY A 32 30.12 12.60 3.25
C GLY A 32 30.04 11.85 4.58
N GLY A 33 29.05 10.99 4.77
CA GLY A 33 28.80 10.27 6.02
C GLY A 33 29.03 8.77 5.89
N ASP A 34 28.21 8.10 5.10
CA ASP A 34 28.15 6.63 5.05
C ASP A 34 29.45 6.00 4.52
N LEU A 35 30.01 6.53 3.42
CA LEU A 35 31.27 6.01 2.85
C LEU A 35 32.43 6.17 3.84
N PHE A 36 32.49 7.31 4.52
CA PHE A 36 33.54 7.57 5.50
C PHE A 36 33.37 6.68 6.74
N ALA A 37 32.14 6.56 7.25
CA ALA A 37 31.84 5.66 8.36
C ALA A 37 32.14 4.19 8.02
N GLY A 38 31.78 3.75 6.81
CA GLY A 38 32.05 2.38 6.35
C GLY A 38 33.54 2.08 6.13
N SER A 39 34.34 3.06 5.71
CA SER A 39 35.78 2.88 5.44
C SER A 39 36.67 3.12 6.66
N SER A 40 36.31 4.05 7.55
CA SER A 40 37.12 4.45 8.69
C SER A 40 36.58 3.97 10.04
N GLY A 41 35.31 3.55 10.11
CA GLY A 41 34.60 3.27 11.36
C GLY A 41 34.20 4.54 12.13
N LEU A 42 34.52 5.73 11.62
CA LEU A 42 34.22 7.00 12.26
C LEU A 42 32.91 7.59 11.75
N ASN A 43 31.99 7.82 12.69
CA ASN A 43 30.69 8.41 12.43
C ASN A 43 30.80 9.94 12.39
N ILE A 44 30.70 10.54 11.22
CA ILE A 44 30.69 12.01 11.06
C ILE A 44 29.31 12.56 11.47
N PRO A 45 29.22 13.40 12.52
CA PRO A 45 27.95 13.98 12.92
C PRO A 45 27.46 15.01 11.91
N SER A 46 26.14 15.10 11.77
CA SER A 46 25.44 16.18 11.07
C SER A 46 24.78 17.11 12.09
N ASP A 47 24.72 18.40 11.78
CA ASP A 47 24.01 19.38 12.59
C ASP A 47 22.49 19.27 12.39
N GLY A 48 21.71 19.63 13.41
CA GLY A 48 20.25 19.59 13.41
C GLY A 48 19.65 20.12 14.72
N ASP A 49 18.31 20.21 14.80
CA ASP A 49 17.62 20.80 15.97
C ASP A 49 17.96 20.09 17.30
N ASP A 50 18.28 18.80 17.22
CA ASP A 50 18.61 17.95 18.36
C ASP A 50 20.14 17.91 18.60
N GLY A 51 20.88 18.81 17.95
CA GLY A 51 22.33 18.94 17.98
C GLY A 51 23.08 18.05 16.98
N PHE A 52 24.40 18.03 17.16
CA PHE A 52 25.33 17.21 16.39
C PHE A 52 25.14 15.73 16.70
N ALA A 53 24.60 14.99 15.73
CA ALA A 53 24.41 13.55 15.83
C ALA A 53 24.77 12.88 14.50
N TRP A 54 25.34 11.68 14.57
CA TRP A 54 25.50 10.87 13.37
C TRP A 54 24.13 10.46 12.85
N ARG A 55 23.96 10.60 11.54
CA ARG A 55 22.75 10.20 10.82
C ARG A 55 23.22 9.57 9.53
N ASP A 56 22.66 8.41 9.21
CA ASP A 56 22.84 7.83 7.89
C ASP A 56 22.12 8.69 6.83
N ARG A 57 22.37 8.40 5.55
CA ARG A 57 21.73 9.15 4.46
C ARG A 57 20.20 9.15 4.48
N ALA A 58 19.55 8.16 5.07
CA ALA A 58 18.10 8.17 5.20
C ALA A 58 17.63 9.02 6.39
N GLY A 59 18.38 9.05 7.49
CA GLY A 59 18.17 10.00 8.57
C GLY A 59 18.25 11.44 8.09
N LEU A 60 19.13 11.75 7.13
CA LEU A 60 19.18 13.08 6.49
C LEU A 60 17.92 13.38 5.64
N MET A 61 17.37 12.38 4.95
CA MET A 61 16.10 12.52 4.23
C MET A 61 14.93 12.72 5.19
N GLU A 62 14.85 11.93 6.28
CA GLU A 62 13.84 12.06 7.33
C GLU A 62 13.88 13.47 7.92
N ARG A 63 15.07 14.02 8.20
CA ARG A 63 15.24 15.41 8.65
C ARG A 63 14.76 16.44 7.64
N PHE A 64 15.02 16.22 6.35
CA PHE A 64 14.48 17.09 5.31
C PHE A 64 12.94 17.06 5.34
N TRP A 65 12.33 15.88 5.40
CA TRP A 65 10.88 15.73 5.52
C TRP A 65 10.31 16.42 6.75
N GLU A 66 10.91 16.21 7.92
CA GLU A 66 10.53 16.86 9.18
C GLU A 66 10.65 18.40 9.10
N SER A 67 11.62 18.91 8.34
CA SER A 67 11.78 20.36 8.13
C SER A 67 10.70 20.98 7.23
N LYS A 68 10.07 20.17 6.37
CA LYS A 68 8.97 20.59 5.49
C LYS A 68 7.61 20.41 6.15
N VAL A 69 7.47 19.34 6.93
CA VAL A 69 6.20 18.92 7.52
C VAL A 69 6.43 18.58 9.00
N ALA A 70 6.17 19.56 9.87
CA ALA A 70 6.45 19.44 11.30
C ALA A 70 5.71 18.28 11.97
N ALA A 71 4.54 17.88 11.44
CA ALA A 71 3.79 16.72 11.92
C ALA A 71 4.59 15.41 11.82
N LEU A 72 5.53 15.30 10.87
CA LEU A 72 6.36 14.11 10.72
C LEU A 72 7.39 13.93 11.85
N LYS A 73 7.72 14.99 12.59
CA LYS A 73 8.60 14.93 13.77
C LYS A 73 7.87 14.36 15.01
N GLN A 74 6.54 14.33 14.99
CA GLN A 74 5.78 13.81 16.12
C GLN A 74 6.06 12.31 16.30
N PRO A 75 6.00 11.81 17.56
CA PRO A 75 6.11 10.40 17.83
C PRO A 75 5.08 9.60 17.02
N TYR A 76 5.53 8.52 16.40
CA TYR A 76 4.66 7.57 15.75
C TYR A 76 3.64 7.03 16.75
N GLY A 77 2.36 7.11 16.36
CA GLY A 77 1.25 6.86 17.26
C GLY A 77 0.11 6.11 16.59
N LYS A 78 -0.75 5.53 17.44
CA LYS A 78 -1.95 4.79 17.01
C LYS A 78 -3.16 5.70 16.77
N ASP A 79 -3.02 6.99 17.08
CA ASP A 79 -4.10 7.95 16.96
C ASP A 79 -4.43 8.22 15.50
N VAL A 80 -5.71 8.05 15.17
CA VAL A 80 -6.23 8.30 13.83
C VAL A 80 -6.79 9.71 13.79
N SER A 81 -6.29 10.54 12.88
CA SER A 81 -6.77 11.90 12.71
C SER A 81 -6.89 12.28 11.24
N GLY A 82 -7.82 13.17 10.96
CA GLY A 82 -8.06 13.65 9.60
C GLY A 82 -8.74 12.63 8.67
N PRO A 83 -8.95 13.03 7.40
CA PRO A 83 -9.70 12.24 6.42
C PRO A 83 -8.94 11.01 5.90
N GLY A 84 -7.62 10.93 6.13
CA GLY A 84 -6.78 9.82 5.67
C GLY A 84 -7.02 8.50 6.40
N GLY A 85 -7.64 8.54 7.57
CA GLY A 85 -7.96 7.34 8.34
C GLY A 85 -6.72 6.59 8.82
N LEU A 86 -6.86 5.26 8.95
CA LEU A 86 -5.83 4.37 9.45
C LEU A 86 -4.74 4.12 8.40
N LEU A 87 -3.49 4.28 8.79
CA LEU A 87 -2.34 3.98 7.94
C LEU A 87 -1.77 2.58 8.22
N VAL A 88 -1.51 1.85 7.14
CA VAL A 88 -0.75 0.59 7.11
C VAL A 88 0.32 0.72 6.03
N LEU A 89 1.59 0.61 6.41
CA LEU A 89 2.71 0.65 5.47
C LEU A 89 3.40 -0.71 5.41
N ASN A 90 3.72 -1.14 4.19
CA ASN A 90 4.48 -2.37 3.97
C ASN A 90 5.98 -2.06 3.96
N SER A 91 6.73 -2.86 4.68
CA SER A 91 8.19 -2.97 4.61
C SER A 91 8.55 -4.44 4.35
N ALA A 92 9.81 -4.72 4.06
CA ALA A 92 10.30 -6.08 3.82
C ALA A 92 11.51 -6.39 4.71
N MET A 93 11.52 -7.58 5.32
CA MET A 93 12.69 -8.06 6.06
C MET A 93 13.71 -8.66 5.11
N ALA A 94 14.88 -8.01 4.97
CA ALA A 94 15.91 -8.42 4.01
C ALA A 94 16.38 -9.87 4.19
N GLY A 95 16.52 -10.34 5.43
CA GLY A 95 17.07 -11.67 5.73
C GLY A 95 16.10 -12.85 5.55
N ARG A 96 14.77 -12.61 5.53
CA ARG A 96 13.75 -13.67 5.49
C ARG A 96 12.69 -13.50 4.40
N GLY A 97 12.65 -12.34 3.74
CA GLY A 97 11.62 -12.01 2.75
C GLY A 97 10.22 -11.85 3.34
N CYS A 98 10.10 -11.75 4.67
CA CYS A 98 8.83 -11.50 5.34
C CYS A 98 8.35 -10.08 5.00
N ARG A 99 7.04 -9.92 4.81
CA ARG A 99 6.43 -8.59 4.87
C ARG A 99 6.44 -8.10 6.32
N VAL A 100 6.75 -6.83 6.53
CA VAL A 100 6.68 -6.19 7.86
C VAL A 100 5.66 -5.07 7.77
N LEU A 101 4.63 -5.12 8.59
CA LEU A 101 3.53 -4.17 8.61
C LEU A 101 3.79 -3.12 9.68
N ILE A 102 3.89 -1.86 9.25
CA ILE A 102 3.97 -0.70 10.14
C ILE A 102 2.55 -0.13 10.18
N SER A 103 1.80 -0.45 11.24
CA SER A 103 0.37 -0.16 11.32
C SER A 103 -0.02 0.58 12.60
N GLN A 104 -0.90 1.56 12.45
CA GLN A 104 -1.52 2.26 13.58
C GLN A 104 -2.48 1.37 14.38
N VAL A 105 -2.89 0.25 13.82
CA VAL A 105 -3.79 -0.72 14.44
C VAL A 105 -3.13 -2.08 14.50
N GLU A 106 -3.56 -2.88 15.46
CA GLU A 106 -3.13 -4.27 15.55
C GLU A 106 -3.83 -5.07 14.45
N LEU A 107 -3.06 -5.54 13.46
CA LEU A 107 -3.59 -6.27 12.32
C LEU A 107 -3.68 -7.76 12.64
N LYS A 108 -4.78 -8.16 13.28
CA LYS A 108 -5.10 -9.58 13.52
C LYS A 108 -5.87 -10.18 12.34
N SER A 109 -5.41 -11.29 11.80
CA SER A 109 -6.22 -12.16 10.93
C SER A 109 -7.03 -13.16 11.78
N GLY A 110 -7.97 -12.66 12.57
CA GLY A 110 -8.81 -13.51 13.43
C GLY A 110 -9.32 -12.78 14.67
N LEU A 111 -10.33 -13.37 15.33
CA LEU A 111 -10.96 -12.82 16.54
C LEU A 111 -10.38 -13.39 17.85
N GLU A 112 -9.54 -14.42 17.79
CA GLU A 112 -9.02 -15.09 18.98
C GLU A 112 -7.85 -14.31 19.62
N PRO A 113 -7.84 -14.11 20.95
CA PRO A 113 -6.72 -13.49 21.64
C PRO A 113 -5.49 -14.39 21.58
N ARG A 114 -4.33 -13.77 21.37
CA ARG A 114 -3.04 -14.44 21.23
C ARG A 114 -2.48 -14.78 22.62
N ALA A 115 -1.93 -15.98 22.80
CA ALA A 115 -1.23 -16.32 24.04
C ALA A 115 0.08 -15.53 24.16
N ASP A 116 0.35 -14.95 25.33
CA ASP A 116 1.42 -13.97 25.57
C ASP A 116 2.87 -14.49 25.43
N ALA A 117 3.06 -15.78 25.11
CA ALA A 117 4.34 -16.48 25.26
C ALA A 117 5.11 -16.77 23.96
N ASP A 118 4.69 -16.29 22.79
CA ASP A 118 5.39 -16.62 21.53
C ASP A 118 6.75 -15.92 21.43
N GLN A 119 7.82 -16.68 21.64
CA GLN A 119 9.17 -16.33 21.18
C GLN A 119 9.23 -16.20 19.63
N ASP A 120 8.19 -16.64 18.93
CA ASP A 120 8.04 -16.62 17.47
C ASP A 120 7.38 -15.36 16.89
N ARG A 121 7.15 -14.28 17.68
CA ARG A 121 6.51 -13.03 17.16
C ARG A 121 7.24 -12.41 15.96
N ALA A 122 8.55 -12.65 15.83
CA ALA A 122 9.38 -12.21 14.70
C ALA A 122 9.48 -13.25 13.56
N ASN A 123 8.67 -14.30 13.58
CA ASN A 123 8.59 -15.30 12.53
C ASN A 123 7.31 -15.12 11.70
N CYS A 124 7.45 -14.92 10.38
CA CYS A 124 6.34 -14.76 9.45
C CYS A 124 5.80 -16.09 8.89
N SER A 125 6.45 -17.22 9.18
CA SER A 125 5.97 -18.56 8.82
C SER A 125 5.33 -19.23 10.04
N GLY A 126 3.99 -19.27 10.09
CA GLY A 126 3.27 -20.10 11.06
C GLY A 126 2.29 -19.38 11.99
N GLN A 127 2.04 -18.09 11.81
CA GLN A 127 1.08 -17.35 12.64
C GLN A 127 -0.27 -17.23 11.92
N THR A 128 -1.29 -17.97 12.39
CA THR A 128 -2.64 -17.97 11.79
C THR A 128 -3.43 -16.69 12.07
N ALA A 129 -3.02 -15.93 13.09
CA ALA A 129 -3.66 -14.70 13.54
C ALA A 129 -3.01 -13.42 12.98
N GLN A 130 -2.06 -13.52 12.04
CA GLN A 130 -1.48 -12.38 11.32
C GLN A 130 -1.69 -12.51 9.80
N PRO A 131 -1.67 -11.39 9.05
CA PRO A 131 -1.66 -11.44 7.59
C PRO A 131 -0.57 -12.37 7.07
N ALA A 132 -0.83 -13.03 5.94
CA ALA A 132 -0.01 -14.12 5.47
C ALA A 132 1.43 -13.65 5.23
N ALA A 133 2.41 -14.46 5.65
CA ALA A 133 3.83 -14.18 5.51
C ALA A 133 4.26 -12.79 6.01
N SER A 134 3.59 -12.27 7.04
CA SER A 134 3.84 -10.94 7.59
C SER A 134 4.22 -10.96 9.07
N ILE A 135 4.79 -9.83 9.52
CA ILE A 135 5.01 -9.49 10.93
C ILE A 135 4.40 -8.12 11.17
N ASP A 136 3.52 -7.98 12.15
CA ASP A 136 3.11 -6.67 12.67
C ASP A 136 4.24 -6.10 13.54
N LEU A 137 4.82 -4.98 13.12
CA LEU A 137 5.98 -4.39 13.77
C LEU A 137 5.67 -3.92 15.19
N GLN A 138 4.47 -3.39 15.43
CA GLN A 138 4.06 -2.89 16.74
C GLN A 138 3.80 -4.05 17.70
N ASP A 139 3.19 -5.15 17.24
CA ASP A 139 3.00 -6.38 18.03
C ASP A 139 4.36 -7.03 18.40
N ALA A 140 5.26 -7.11 17.42
CA ALA A 140 6.54 -7.78 17.60
C ALA A 140 7.59 -6.94 18.35
N TYR A 141 7.61 -5.60 18.18
CA TYR A 141 8.68 -4.71 18.68
C TYR A 141 8.21 -3.57 19.59
N GLY A 142 6.89 -3.36 19.75
CA GLY A 142 6.21 -2.46 20.69
C GLY A 142 7.03 -1.30 21.30
N PRO A 143 7.68 -1.48 22.47
CA PRO A 143 8.42 -0.41 23.16
C PRO A 143 9.53 0.25 22.34
N CYS A 144 10.14 -0.47 21.39
CA CYS A 144 11.20 0.07 20.54
C CYS A 144 10.63 0.85 19.36
N VAL A 145 9.36 0.61 19.02
CA VAL A 145 8.66 1.23 17.91
C VAL A 145 8.03 2.55 18.35
N THR A 146 7.60 2.65 19.61
CA THR A 146 6.99 3.87 20.18
C THR A 146 7.93 5.07 20.29
N LEU A 147 9.23 4.90 20.04
CA LEU A 147 10.23 5.97 20.09
C LEU A 147 10.55 6.57 18.71
N MET A 148 10.01 6.01 17.63
CA MET A 148 10.27 6.54 16.28
C MET A 148 9.36 7.71 15.93
N SER A 149 9.80 8.61 15.06
CA SER A 149 8.94 9.66 14.50
C SER A 149 8.08 9.11 13.36
N TRP A 150 7.05 9.86 12.97
CA TRP A 150 6.30 9.57 11.74
C TRP A 150 7.19 9.53 10.50
N ALA A 151 8.22 10.39 10.41
CA ALA A 151 9.20 10.35 9.33
C ALA A 151 9.93 9.01 9.27
N THR A 152 10.42 8.51 10.41
CA THR A 152 11.10 7.20 10.48
C THR A 152 10.14 6.06 10.16
N ALA A 153 8.91 6.07 10.69
CA ALA A 153 7.89 5.05 10.38
C ALA A 153 7.60 4.97 8.87
N SER A 154 7.44 6.12 8.22
CA SER A 154 7.30 6.20 6.77
C SER A 154 8.55 5.73 6.03
N MET A 155 9.73 6.18 6.44
CA MET A 155 10.99 5.83 5.77
C MET A 155 11.29 4.33 5.86
N LEU A 156 10.92 3.64 6.93
CA LEU A 156 11.08 2.18 7.06
C LEU A 156 10.36 1.39 5.96
N SER A 157 9.26 1.92 5.42
CA SER A 157 8.54 1.33 4.27
C SER A 157 9.19 1.62 2.91
N ALA A 158 10.05 2.64 2.84
CA ALA A 158 10.67 3.16 1.62
C ALA A 158 12.20 3.00 1.61
N ARG A 159 12.76 2.06 2.39
CA ARG A 159 14.21 1.81 2.48
C ARG A 159 14.74 1.04 1.27
N PHE A 160 15.02 1.71 0.16
CA PHE A 160 15.58 1.05 -1.02
C PHE A 160 17.10 0.97 -0.97
N PRO A 161 17.71 -0.22 -0.89
CA PRO A 161 19.11 -0.41 -0.52
C PRO A 161 20.14 0.40 -1.32
N THR A 162 19.85 0.73 -2.58
CA THR A 162 20.75 1.53 -3.42
C THR A 162 20.68 3.03 -3.11
N VAL A 163 19.56 3.53 -2.59
CA VAL A 163 19.31 4.96 -2.29
C VAL A 163 19.43 5.23 -0.80
N THR A 164 18.92 4.34 0.04
CA THR A 164 18.95 4.43 1.52
C THR A 164 19.45 3.12 2.10
N PRO A 165 20.18 3.14 3.24
CA PRO A 165 20.56 1.91 3.91
C PRO A 165 19.32 1.26 4.53
N GLY A 166 19.33 -0.07 4.64
CA GLY A 166 18.26 -0.79 5.32
C GLY A 166 18.10 -0.31 6.77
N GLY A 167 16.86 -0.08 7.19
CA GLY A 167 16.53 0.36 8.53
C GLY A 167 16.76 -0.76 9.53
N ARG A 168 17.44 -0.48 10.65
CA ARG A 168 17.66 -1.48 11.70
C ARG A 168 16.75 -1.21 12.88
N ILE A 169 16.06 -2.25 13.32
CA ILE A 169 15.31 -2.22 14.58
C ILE A 169 15.94 -3.26 15.49
N SER A 170 16.59 -2.78 16.54
CA SER A 170 17.09 -3.60 17.63
C SER A 170 16.32 -3.25 18.89
N CYS A 171 15.85 -4.28 19.59
CA CYS A 171 15.26 -4.15 20.91
C CYS A 171 16.21 -4.80 21.91
N ALA A 172 16.94 -3.99 22.69
CA ALA A 172 17.50 -4.49 23.93
C ALA A 172 16.30 -4.86 24.83
N ALA A 173 16.01 -6.15 24.95
CA ALA A 173 14.94 -6.59 25.81
C ALA A 173 15.25 -6.12 27.24
N ALA A 174 14.27 -5.50 27.91
CA ALA A 174 14.38 -5.18 29.33
C ALA A 174 14.61 -6.44 30.20
N ASP A 175 14.34 -7.61 29.63
CA ASP A 175 14.54 -8.92 30.22
C ASP A 175 15.59 -9.70 29.39
N LEU A 176 16.78 -9.89 29.96
CA LEU A 176 17.94 -10.54 29.32
C LEU A 176 17.65 -11.97 28.82
N ALA A 177 16.54 -12.57 29.22
CA ALA A 177 16.08 -13.90 28.80
C ALA A 177 15.31 -13.92 27.46
N LYS A 178 14.95 -12.76 26.87
CA LYS A 178 14.14 -12.68 25.64
C LYS A 178 14.76 -11.74 24.59
N THR A 179 15.96 -12.03 24.12
CA THR A 179 16.55 -11.29 22.99
C THR A 179 15.70 -11.48 21.72
N ARG A 180 15.12 -10.41 21.19
CA ARG A 180 14.47 -10.40 19.87
C ARG A 180 15.56 -10.29 18.80
N PRO A 181 15.44 -10.97 17.65
CA PRO A 181 16.41 -10.82 16.57
C PRO A 181 16.38 -9.38 16.04
N ASP A 182 17.53 -8.84 15.65
CA ASP A 182 17.56 -7.57 14.94
C ASP A 182 16.77 -7.68 13.62
N LEU A 183 15.93 -6.69 13.34
CA LEU A 183 15.33 -6.55 12.02
C LEU A 183 16.19 -5.67 11.13
N GLN A 184 16.34 -6.08 9.89
CA GLN A 184 16.82 -5.23 8.81
C GLN A 184 15.71 -5.07 7.77
N LEU A 185 15.18 -3.86 7.70
CA LEU A 185 14.00 -3.48 6.92
C LEU A 185 14.42 -2.76 5.65
N ILE A 186 13.84 -3.18 4.53
CA ILE A 186 13.98 -2.58 3.20
C ILE A 186 12.59 -2.24 2.65
N ASP A 187 12.57 -1.62 1.48
CA ASP A 187 11.36 -1.20 0.79
C ASP A 187 10.32 -2.32 0.69
N GLY A 188 9.07 -1.99 1.04
CA GLY A 188 7.94 -2.92 1.03
C GLY A 188 7.70 -3.57 -0.33
N GLY A 189 8.04 -2.89 -1.43
CA GLY A 189 7.93 -3.40 -2.79
C GLY A 189 8.76 -4.65 -3.07
N TYR A 190 9.79 -4.95 -2.25
CA TYR A 190 10.50 -6.23 -2.36
C TYR A 190 9.68 -7.42 -1.85
N ALA A 191 8.71 -7.19 -0.96
CA ALA A 191 7.80 -8.22 -0.45
C ALA A 191 6.44 -8.18 -1.16
N GLU A 192 5.86 -6.99 -1.32
CA GLU A 192 4.54 -6.80 -1.93
C GLU A 192 4.40 -5.35 -2.45
N THR A 193 4.27 -5.20 -3.78
CA THR A 193 4.39 -3.92 -4.49
C THR A 193 3.12 -3.04 -4.48
N SER A 194 1.95 -3.60 -4.19
CA SER A 194 0.66 -2.93 -4.44
C SER A 194 -0.12 -2.54 -3.19
N GLY A 195 0.23 -3.07 -2.02
CA GLY A 195 -0.59 -2.98 -0.80
C GLY A 195 -1.81 -3.91 -0.81
N LEU A 196 -2.23 -4.42 -1.98
CA LEU A 196 -3.42 -5.25 -2.14
C LEU A 196 -3.28 -6.59 -1.44
N GLY A 197 -2.06 -7.13 -1.34
CA GLY A 197 -1.82 -8.37 -0.60
C GLY A 197 -2.15 -8.20 0.88
N THR A 198 -1.75 -7.06 1.45
CA THR A 198 -2.03 -6.74 2.87
C THR A 198 -3.52 -6.53 3.06
N LEU A 199 -4.15 -5.76 2.17
CA LEU A 199 -5.58 -5.51 2.22
C LEU A 199 -6.40 -6.80 2.07
N ALA A 200 -6.02 -7.69 1.15
CA ALA A 200 -6.72 -8.95 0.90
C ALA A 200 -6.69 -9.90 2.10
N ASP A 201 -5.61 -9.85 2.88
CA ASP A 201 -5.47 -10.67 4.09
C ASP A 201 -6.31 -10.11 5.25
N ILE A 202 -6.46 -8.79 5.37
CA ILE A 202 -7.25 -8.16 6.45
C ILE A 202 -8.72 -7.92 6.08
N ALA A 203 -9.08 -7.95 4.79
CA ALA A 203 -10.43 -7.66 4.30
C ALA A 203 -11.53 -8.50 4.97
N PRO A 204 -11.38 -9.81 5.21
CA PRO A 204 -12.41 -10.60 5.91
C PRO A 204 -12.73 -10.05 7.31
N MET A 205 -11.70 -9.63 8.06
CA MET A 205 -11.87 -9.02 9.38
C MET A 205 -12.57 -7.65 9.28
N LEU A 206 -12.14 -6.80 8.35
CA LEU A 206 -12.76 -5.49 8.13
C LEU A 206 -14.25 -5.62 7.78
N VAL A 207 -14.60 -6.57 6.91
CA VAL A 207 -15.99 -6.85 6.53
C VAL A 207 -16.80 -7.34 7.72
N GLN A 208 -16.21 -8.14 8.61
CA GLN A 208 -16.88 -8.57 9.83
C GLN A 208 -17.14 -7.40 10.80
N VAL A 209 -16.20 -6.45 10.92
CA VAL A 209 -16.39 -5.22 11.71
C VAL A 209 -17.53 -4.39 11.12
N VAL A 210 -17.54 -4.18 9.80
CA VAL A 210 -18.61 -3.46 9.09
C VAL A 210 -19.96 -4.15 9.25
N ARG A 211 -20.01 -5.47 9.09
CA ARG A 211 -21.22 -6.28 9.28
C ARG A 211 -21.77 -6.14 10.69
N THR A 212 -20.90 -6.21 11.70
CA THR A 212 -21.27 -6.03 13.11
C THR A 212 -21.81 -4.62 13.37
N TYR A 213 -21.17 -3.59 12.80
CA TYR A 213 -21.67 -2.21 12.88
C TYR A 213 -23.07 -2.07 12.25
N ASN A 214 -23.25 -2.57 11.03
CA ASN A 214 -24.52 -2.53 10.30
C ASN A 214 -25.64 -3.29 11.03
N GLN A 215 -25.31 -4.39 11.71
CA GLN A 215 -26.26 -5.16 12.51
C GLN A 215 -26.66 -4.44 13.81
N THR A 216 -25.70 -3.81 14.49
CA THR A 216 -25.93 -3.13 15.78
C THR A 216 -26.51 -1.72 15.63
N ASN A 217 -26.42 -1.13 14.44
CA ASN A 217 -26.91 0.21 14.14
C ASN A 217 -27.92 0.22 12.96
N PRO A 218 -29.01 -0.57 13.00
CA PRO A 218 -29.90 -0.76 11.85
C PRO A 218 -30.68 0.50 11.44
N THR A 219 -30.76 1.50 12.33
CA THR A 219 -31.43 2.78 12.08
C THR A 219 -30.51 3.85 11.48
N LYS A 220 -29.20 3.62 11.43
CA LYS A 220 -28.23 4.53 10.83
C LYS A 220 -28.01 4.19 9.35
N ALA A 221 -27.38 5.10 8.62
CA ALA A 221 -26.91 4.81 7.27
C ALA A 221 -25.94 3.61 7.30
N PRO A 222 -26.15 2.59 6.44
CA PRO A 222 -25.28 1.42 6.40
C PRO A 222 -23.90 1.80 5.88
N VAL A 223 -22.88 1.15 6.43
CA VAL A 223 -21.50 1.26 5.96
C VAL A 223 -21.27 0.21 4.88
N VAL A 224 -20.77 0.63 3.72
CA VAL A 224 -20.44 -0.25 2.60
C VAL A 224 -18.98 -0.01 2.22
N PRO A 225 -18.11 -1.03 2.27
CA PRO A 225 -16.70 -0.88 1.94
C PRO A 225 -16.51 -0.72 0.42
N ILE A 226 -15.56 0.15 0.05
CA ILE A 226 -15.10 0.36 -1.32
C ILE A 226 -13.59 0.29 -1.31
N VAL A 227 -13.00 -0.40 -2.29
CA VAL A 227 -11.56 -0.43 -2.51
C VAL A 227 -11.22 0.57 -3.61
N LEU A 228 -10.44 1.59 -3.26
CA LEU A 228 -9.82 2.50 -4.22
C LEU A 228 -8.35 2.07 -4.39
N PHE A 229 -7.99 1.64 -5.59
CA PHE A 229 -6.62 1.28 -5.92
C PHE A 229 -6.01 2.36 -6.82
N LEU A 230 -4.89 2.94 -6.38
CA LEU A 230 -4.14 3.93 -7.14
C LEU A 230 -2.94 3.23 -7.77
N GLU A 231 -2.92 3.12 -9.10
CA GLU A 231 -1.81 2.59 -9.87
C GLU A 231 -0.92 3.76 -10.35
N ASP A 232 0.39 3.57 -10.35
CA ASP A 232 1.37 4.54 -10.85
C ASP A 232 1.89 4.19 -12.27
N ALA A 233 1.70 2.94 -12.70
CA ALA A 233 1.99 2.47 -14.05
C ALA A 233 0.77 2.61 -14.97
N ALA A 234 1.00 3.01 -16.22
CA ALA A 234 -0.04 2.96 -17.25
C ALA A 234 -0.32 1.48 -17.59
N ARG A 235 -1.58 1.04 -17.51
CA ARG A 235 -1.94 -0.32 -17.93
C ARG A 235 -1.71 -0.47 -19.42
N GLY A 236 -0.67 -1.17 -19.83
CA GLY A 236 -0.69 -1.80 -21.14
C GLY A 236 -1.93 -2.70 -21.21
N ASP A 237 -2.68 -2.65 -22.30
CA ASP A 237 -3.70 -3.67 -22.63
C ASP A 237 -2.99 -5.01 -22.81
N ILE A 238 -2.62 -5.63 -21.69
CA ILE A 238 -2.16 -7.00 -21.67
C ILE A 238 -3.44 -7.81 -21.53
N VAL A 239 -4.05 -8.10 -22.67
CA VAL A 239 -4.97 -9.23 -22.78
C VAL A 239 -4.14 -10.43 -22.34
N GLU A 240 -4.37 -10.87 -21.10
CA GLU A 240 -3.74 -12.06 -20.56
C GLU A 240 -4.17 -13.21 -21.48
N THR A 241 -3.23 -13.73 -22.26
CA THR A 241 -3.52 -14.80 -23.21
C THR A 241 -4.11 -15.97 -22.42
N PRO A 242 -5.25 -16.55 -22.84
CA PRO A 242 -5.82 -17.70 -22.15
C PRO A 242 -4.74 -18.76 -21.95
N GLN A 243 -4.46 -19.13 -20.70
CA GLN A 243 -3.43 -20.11 -20.42
C GLN A 243 -3.90 -21.47 -20.95
N GLY A 244 -3.28 -21.91 -22.04
CA GLY A 244 -3.47 -23.27 -22.56
C GLY A 244 -2.93 -24.29 -21.56
N LEU A 245 -3.54 -25.48 -21.54
CA LEU A 245 -3.04 -26.60 -20.75
C LEU A 245 -1.57 -26.87 -21.10
N SER A 246 -0.68 -26.79 -20.11
CA SER A 246 0.73 -27.17 -20.28
C SER A 246 0.82 -28.70 -20.32
N ALA A 247 1.60 -29.24 -21.25
CA ALA A 247 1.89 -30.68 -21.27
C ALA A 247 2.53 -31.10 -19.93
N GLU A 248 2.17 -32.27 -19.39
CA GLU A 248 2.56 -32.71 -18.04
C GLU A 248 4.07 -32.63 -17.76
N LEU A 249 4.90 -32.90 -18.77
CA LEU A 249 6.36 -32.81 -18.68
C LEU A 249 6.86 -31.40 -18.34
N PHE A 250 6.09 -30.37 -18.66
CA PHE A 250 6.41 -28.96 -18.42
C PHE A 250 5.62 -28.35 -17.25
N VAL A 251 4.76 -29.11 -16.57
CA VAL A 251 4.00 -28.65 -15.39
C VAL A 251 4.92 -28.10 -14.28
N PRO A 252 6.08 -28.71 -13.96
CA PRO A 252 7.00 -28.13 -12.97
C PRO A 252 7.53 -26.74 -13.37
N LEU A 253 7.76 -26.50 -14.67
CA LEU A 253 8.23 -25.22 -15.19
C LEU A 253 7.10 -24.19 -15.26
N ALA A 254 5.89 -24.60 -15.64
CA ALA A 254 4.68 -23.77 -15.57
C ALA A 254 4.38 -23.35 -14.12
N GLY A 255 4.62 -24.24 -13.15
CA GLY A 255 4.48 -23.99 -11.72
C GLY A 255 5.44 -22.93 -11.16
N LEU A 256 6.58 -22.65 -11.82
CA LEU A 256 7.50 -21.58 -11.40
C LEU A 256 6.86 -20.19 -11.47
N HIS A 257 5.87 -20.02 -12.36
CA HIS A 257 5.15 -18.76 -12.52
C HIS A 257 3.91 -18.65 -11.62
N ALA A 258 3.50 -19.73 -10.94
CA ALA A 258 2.30 -19.75 -10.11
C ALA A 258 2.36 -18.72 -8.97
N LYS A 259 3.53 -18.53 -8.35
CA LYS A 259 3.72 -17.53 -7.30
C LYS A 259 3.48 -16.12 -7.82
N ALA A 260 3.95 -15.80 -9.03
CA ALA A 260 3.80 -14.49 -9.64
C ALA A 260 2.32 -14.19 -9.96
N VAL A 261 1.58 -15.18 -10.46
CA VAL A 261 0.14 -15.04 -10.74
C VAL A 261 -0.64 -14.84 -9.43
N GLN A 262 -0.35 -15.64 -8.39
CA GLN A 262 -1.05 -15.56 -7.10
C GLN A 262 -0.90 -14.20 -6.39
N VAL A 263 0.20 -13.50 -6.63
CA VAL A 263 0.46 -12.17 -6.06
C VAL A 263 0.22 -11.03 -7.04
N SER A 264 -0.32 -11.32 -8.23
CA SER A 264 -0.67 -10.30 -9.21
C SER A 264 -1.81 -9.40 -8.72
N SER A 265 -1.77 -8.12 -9.06
CA SER A 265 -2.81 -7.15 -8.68
C SER A 265 -4.19 -7.61 -9.13
N GLY A 266 -4.32 -8.19 -10.34
CA GLY A 266 -5.60 -8.72 -10.83
C GLY A 266 -6.19 -9.81 -9.94
N THR A 267 -5.37 -10.79 -9.55
CA THR A 267 -5.81 -11.88 -8.65
C THR A 267 -6.16 -11.34 -7.25
N LEU A 268 -5.38 -10.40 -6.73
CA LEU A 268 -5.62 -9.79 -5.43
C LEU A 268 -6.90 -8.93 -5.41
N LEU A 269 -7.14 -8.15 -6.47
CA LEU A 269 -8.39 -7.39 -6.65
C LEU A 269 -9.61 -8.32 -6.76
N GLN A 270 -9.49 -9.44 -7.48
CA GLN A 270 -10.56 -10.43 -7.54
C GLN A 270 -10.86 -11.02 -6.15
N ARG A 271 -9.82 -11.39 -5.39
CA ARG A 271 -9.97 -11.87 -4.01
C ARG A 271 -10.62 -10.82 -3.11
N LEU A 272 -10.24 -9.55 -3.27
CA LEU A 272 -10.84 -8.42 -2.56
C LEU A 272 -12.31 -8.24 -2.91
N ALA A 273 -12.66 -8.23 -4.20
CA ALA A 273 -14.04 -8.14 -4.68
C ALA A 273 -14.95 -9.20 -4.04
N THR A 274 -14.46 -10.43 -3.95
CA THR A 274 -15.19 -11.52 -3.27
C THR A 274 -15.25 -11.30 -1.76
N SER A 275 -14.16 -10.86 -1.13
CA SER A 275 -14.08 -10.68 0.32
C SER A 275 -15.02 -9.57 0.82
N ILE A 276 -15.09 -8.45 0.10
CA ILE A 276 -15.96 -7.32 0.46
C ILE A 276 -17.40 -7.49 -0.02
N ALA A 277 -17.74 -8.65 -0.59
CA ALA A 277 -18.96 -8.79 -1.34
C ALA A 277 -20.25 -8.77 -0.49
N ASP A 278 -20.16 -9.08 0.79
CA ASP A 278 -21.34 -9.18 1.64
C ASP A 278 -21.08 -8.49 3.00
N PRO A 279 -21.13 -7.15 3.03
CA PRO A 279 -20.90 -6.37 4.25
C PRO A 279 -22.14 -6.29 5.15
N CYS A 280 -23.24 -6.94 4.78
CA CYS A 280 -24.52 -6.85 5.48
C CYS A 280 -24.79 -8.10 6.32
N PRO A 281 -25.51 -7.98 7.45
CA PRO A 281 -26.08 -9.15 8.11
C PRO A 281 -27.21 -9.76 7.24
N PRO A 282 -27.74 -10.94 7.60
CA PRO A 282 -28.85 -11.56 6.87
C PRO A 282 -30.01 -10.59 6.64
N VAL A 283 -30.65 -10.67 5.47
CA VAL A 283 -31.63 -9.68 4.96
C VAL A 283 -32.72 -9.31 5.97
N ALA A 284 -33.19 -10.28 6.75
CA ALA A 284 -34.21 -10.08 7.78
C ALA A 284 -33.79 -9.08 8.88
N ALA A 285 -32.50 -8.93 9.14
CA ALA A 285 -31.97 -8.06 10.19
C ALA A 285 -31.62 -6.64 9.71
N ALA A 286 -31.32 -6.44 8.42
CA ALA A 286 -30.94 -5.12 7.90
C ALA A 286 -31.28 -4.94 6.40
N PRO A 287 -32.57 -4.79 6.04
CA PRO A 287 -32.98 -4.64 4.64
C PRO A 287 -32.42 -3.37 3.98
N ASN A 288 -32.17 -2.31 4.75
CA ASN A 288 -31.58 -1.06 4.27
C ASN A 288 -30.12 -1.25 3.82
N CYS A 289 -29.37 -2.11 4.51
CA CYS A 289 -27.98 -2.40 4.14
C CYS A 289 -27.91 -3.06 2.77
N GLN A 290 -28.72 -4.08 2.53
CA GLN A 290 -28.75 -4.80 1.25
C GLN A 290 -29.16 -3.89 0.09
N LYS A 291 -30.15 -3.01 0.32
CA LYS A 291 -30.53 -1.98 -0.67
C LYS A 291 -29.37 -1.03 -0.98
N ALA A 292 -28.65 -0.57 0.03
CA ALA A 292 -27.51 0.32 -0.16
C ALA A 292 -26.36 -0.38 -0.93
N VAL A 293 -26.03 -1.63 -0.59
CA VAL A 293 -25.04 -2.43 -1.31
C VAL A 293 -25.44 -2.62 -2.77
N HIS A 294 -26.72 -2.94 -3.04
CA HIS A 294 -27.20 -3.12 -4.40
C HIS A 294 -27.15 -1.80 -5.21
N ALA A 295 -27.58 -0.69 -4.62
CA ALA A 295 -27.51 0.63 -5.23
C ALA A 295 -26.05 1.01 -5.57
N LEU A 296 -25.15 0.86 -4.61
CA LEU A 296 -23.72 1.13 -4.83
C LEU A 296 -23.14 0.26 -5.94
N ARG A 297 -23.46 -1.04 -5.96
CA ARG A 297 -22.94 -1.98 -6.97
C ARG A 297 -23.41 -1.72 -8.38
N THR A 298 -24.52 -1.01 -8.53
CA THR A 298 -25.00 -0.58 -9.84
C THR A 298 -24.05 0.45 -10.44
N SER A 299 -23.49 1.32 -9.59
CA SER A 299 -22.54 2.35 -9.99
C SER A 299 -21.08 1.92 -9.89
N VAL A 300 -20.73 1.07 -8.93
CA VAL A 300 -19.38 0.58 -8.65
C VAL A 300 -19.42 -0.96 -8.59
N PRO A 301 -19.40 -1.63 -9.76
CA PRO A 301 -19.33 -3.08 -9.83
C PRO A 301 -18.22 -3.62 -8.95
N HIS A 302 -18.51 -4.70 -8.23
CA HIS A 302 -17.56 -5.37 -7.33
C HIS A 302 -17.04 -4.54 -6.15
N GLY A 303 -17.46 -3.27 -5.99
CA GLY A 303 -16.97 -2.39 -4.92
C GLY A 303 -15.50 -1.95 -5.10
N ILE A 304 -14.98 -2.00 -6.34
CA ILE A 304 -13.59 -1.67 -6.65
C ILE A 304 -13.55 -0.50 -7.65
N VAL A 305 -12.72 0.49 -7.34
CA VAL A 305 -12.39 1.63 -8.18
C VAL A 305 -10.88 1.62 -8.40
N ILE A 306 -10.46 1.74 -9.66
CA ILE A 306 -9.04 1.80 -10.00
C ILE A 306 -8.76 3.14 -10.64
N ALA A 307 -7.85 3.91 -10.06
CA ALA A 307 -7.32 5.11 -10.66
C ALA A 307 -5.91 4.84 -11.18
N ALA A 308 -5.71 4.98 -12.48
CA ALA A 308 -4.47 4.66 -13.18
C ALA A 308 -4.18 5.74 -14.24
N PRO A 309 -2.90 6.07 -14.50
CA PRO A 309 -2.50 6.97 -15.58
C PRO A 309 -3.00 6.49 -16.94
N LEU A 310 -3.38 7.44 -17.80
CA LEU A 310 -3.74 7.16 -19.19
C LEU A 310 -2.56 6.51 -19.94
N THR A 311 -2.87 5.54 -20.79
CA THR A 311 -1.95 4.85 -21.71
C THR A 311 -1.35 5.82 -22.72
N ARG A 312 -0.27 6.48 -22.34
CA ARG A 312 0.61 7.19 -23.27
C ARG A 312 2.01 6.59 -23.13
N PRO A 313 2.71 6.30 -24.24
CA PRO A 313 4.08 5.83 -24.18
C PRO A 313 4.90 6.88 -23.42
N SER A 314 5.50 6.44 -22.32
CA SER A 314 6.23 7.30 -21.40
C SER A 314 7.29 6.49 -20.67
N VAL A 315 8.43 7.11 -20.40
CA VAL A 315 9.43 6.55 -19.50
C VAL A 315 8.82 6.52 -18.10
N GLU A 316 8.64 5.33 -17.53
CA GLU A 316 8.30 5.19 -16.11
C GLU A 316 9.39 5.89 -15.30
N ALA A 317 9.03 6.96 -14.58
CA ALA A 317 9.99 7.63 -13.73
C ALA A 317 10.27 6.71 -12.53
N PRO A 318 11.54 6.34 -12.29
CA PRO A 318 11.85 5.35 -11.30
C PRO A 318 11.70 5.93 -9.89
N LEU A 319 10.87 5.25 -9.10
CA LEU A 319 11.03 5.00 -7.68
C LEU A 319 10.63 6.12 -6.67
N GLY A 320 9.91 5.71 -5.62
CA GLY A 320 9.11 6.52 -4.68
C GLY A 320 9.82 7.50 -3.73
N TRP A 321 11.03 7.95 -4.04
CA TRP A 321 11.79 8.94 -3.22
C TRP A 321 11.69 10.36 -3.75
N THR A 322 11.48 10.48 -5.06
CA THR A 322 11.24 11.74 -5.76
C THR A 322 10.23 11.45 -6.85
N LEU A 323 9.05 12.03 -6.75
CA LEU A 323 8.16 11.97 -7.90
C LEU A 323 8.72 12.94 -8.93
N SER A 324 9.05 12.44 -10.12
CA SER A 324 9.37 13.35 -11.21
C SER A 324 8.20 14.31 -11.40
N GLY A 325 8.48 15.58 -11.72
CA GLY A 325 7.41 16.55 -11.96
C GLY A 325 6.42 16.06 -13.04
N ASP A 326 6.91 15.27 -14.00
CA ASP A 326 6.10 14.59 -15.00
C ASP A 326 5.16 13.54 -14.38
N SER A 327 5.65 12.65 -13.51
CA SER A 327 4.83 11.66 -12.79
C SER A 327 3.74 12.30 -11.95
N VAL A 328 4.06 13.34 -11.18
CA VAL A 328 3.07 14.09 -10.38
C VAL A 328 2.01 14.69 -11.29
N THR A 329 2.44 15.37 -12.36
CA THR A 329 1.53 16.02 -13.30
C THR A 329 0.62 15.01 -13.96
N ARG A 330 1.15 13.85 -14.38
CA ARG A 330 0.36 12.80 -15.02
C ARG A 330 -0.63 12.14 -14.08
N LEU A 331 -0.26 11.87 -12.83
CA LEU A 331 -1.20 11.34 -11.85
C LEU A 331 -2.31 12.37 -11.54
N LYS A 332 -1.96 13.66 -11.43
CA LYS A 332 -2.94 14.75 -11.26
C LYS A 332 -3.88 14.86 -12.45
N ASP A 333 -3.34 14.82 -13.66
CA ASP A 333 -4.11 14.88 -14.90
C ASP A 333 -5.03 13.65 -15.01
N ALA A 334 -4.52 12.45 -14.69
CA ALA A 334 -5.31 11.23 -14.69
C ALA A 334 -6.43 11.29 -13.64
N LEU A 335 -6.14 11.70 -12.40
CA LEU A 335 -7.15 11.90 -11.35
C LEU A 335 -8.20 12.93 -11.77
N THR A 336 -7.77 14.05 -12.37
CA THR A 336 -8.68 15.11 -12.82
C THR A 336 -9.57 14.61 -13.95
N VAL A 337 -9.00 13.96 -14.97
CA VAL A 337 -9.75 13.36 -16.09
C VAL A 337 -10.70 12.28 -15.57
N GLN A 338 -10.26 11.42 -14.65
CA GLN A 338 -11.12 10.39 -14.08
C GLN A 338 -12.20 10.94 -13.14
N ALA A 339 -11.97 12.09 -12.50
CA ALA A 339 -12.92 12.73 -11.58
C ALA A 339 -13.92 13.66 -12.29
N THR A 340 -13.60 14.15 -13.50
CA THR A 340 -14.44 15.13 -14.23
C THR A 340 -14.95 14.61 -15.58
N GLY A 341 -14.34 13.56 -16.12
CA GLY A 341 -14.67 12.99 -17.41
C GLY A 341 -15.57 11.75 -17.29
N ASN A 342 -16.36 11.50 -18.34
CA ASN A 342 -16.90 10.19 -18.60
C ASN A 342 -15.76 9.30 -19.06
N CYS A 343 -15.26 8.43 -18.18
CA CYS A 343 -14.48 7.31 -18.65
C CYS A 343 -15.42 6.40 -19.43
N ASP A 344 -15.32 6.40 -20.75
CA ASP A 344 -15.93 5.35 -21.52
C ASP A 344 -15.01 4.11 -21.38
N PRO A 345 -15.42 3.03 -20.68
CA PRO A 345 -14.70 1.77 -20.74
C PRO A 345 -14.69 1.19 -22.17
N LYS A 346 -15.43 1.79 -23.09
CA LYS A 346 -15.40 1.51 -24.53
C LYS A 346 -14.78 2.69 -25.28
N HIS A 347 -13.50 2.61 -25.60
CA HIS A 347 -13.02 3.28 -26.82
C HIS A 347 -12.23 2.29 -27.67
N PRO A 348 -12.24 2.51 -28.99
CA PRO A 348 -12.65 1.53 -29.98
C PRO A 348 -11.60 0.43 -30.13
N GLU A 349 -12.03 -0.83 -30.06
CA GLU A 349 -11.25 -1.91 -30.67
C GLU A 349 -11.02 -1.56 -32.16
N PRO A 350 -9.85 -1.86 -32.75
CA PRO A 350 -9.78 -2.04 -34.20
C PRO A 350 -10.78 -3.14 -34.58
N GLU A 351 -11.64 -2.88 -35.57
CA GLU A 351 -12.73 -3.75 -36.05
C GLU A 351 -12.48 -5.25 -35.81
N GLN A 352 -13.15 -5.83 -34.81
CA GLN A 352 -13.22 -7.28 -34.66
C GLN A 352 -14.25 -7.85 -35.64
N ASN A 353 -13.75 -8.74 -36.49
CA ASN A 353 -14.46 -9.50 -37.51
C ASN A 353 -15.67 -10.27 -36.92
N PRO A 354 -16.90 -10.16 -37.46
CA PRO A 354 -18.14 -10.58 -36.79
C PRO A 354 -18.46 -12.09 -36.78
N ASP A 355 -17.52 -12.99 -37.11
CA ASP A 355 -17.82 -14.42 -37.33
C ASP A 355 -17.36 -15.35 -36.18
N GLY A 356 -17.89 -15.17 -34.97
CA GLY A 356 -17.66 -16.09 -33.84
C GLY A 356 -18.98 -16.62 -33.24
N PRO A 357 -19.18 -17.94 -33.09
CA PRO A 357 -20.46 -18.51 -32.67
C PRO A 357 -20.75 -18.34 -31.16
N ASP A 358 -22.05 -18.32 -30.91
CA ASP A 358 -22.82 -17.89 -29.75
C ASP A 358 -22.56 -18.64 -28.42
N GLY A 359 -22.84 -17.95 -27.30
CA GLY A 359 -23.46 -18.60 -26.13
C GLY A 359 -22.65 -18.93 -24.87
N THR A 360 -21.40 -18.49 -24.68
CA THR A 360 -20.72 -18.66 -23.37
C THR A 360 -20.79 -17.38 -22.53
N GLU A 361 -21.20 -17.55 -21.27
CA GLU A 361 -21.14 -16.52 -20.23
C GLU A 361 -19.73 -15.91 -20.22
N LYS A 362 -19.62 -14.61 -20.58
CA LYS A 362 -18.32 -14.00 -20.84
C LYS A 362 -17.47 -14.04 -19.55
N PRO A 363 -16.26 -14.61 -19.60
CA PRO A 363 -15.35 -14.52 -18.46
C PRO A 363 -15.13 -13.04 -18.10
N ILE A 364 -15.04 -12.77 -16.79
CA ILE A 364 -14.77 -11.44 -16.23
C ILE A 364 -13.55 -10.87 -16.95
N ARG A 365 -13.73 -9.87 -17.82
CA ARG A 365 -12.61 -9.16 -18.42
C ARG A 365 -11.93 -8.35 -17.31
N PRO A 366 -10.64 -8.54 -17.03
CA PRO A 366 -9.89 -7.67 -16.12
C PRO A 366 -9.83 -6.27 -16.75
N GLY A 367 -10.82 -5.42 -16.45
CA GLY A 367 -11.00 -4.13 -17.13
C GLY A 367 -12.35 -3.46 -16.89
N ALA A 368 -13.36 -4.17 -16.37
CA ALA A 368 -14.63 -3.55 -15.96
C ALA A 368 -14.50 -2.88 -14.57
N TYR A 369 -13.58 -1.93 -14.44
CA TYR A 369 -13.41 -1.14 -13.23
C TYR A 369 -13.97 0.26 -13.46
N VAL A 370 -14.68 0.78 -12.46
CA VAL A 370 -15.37 2.06 -12.56
C VAL A 370 -14.43 3.21 -12.25
N CYS A 371 -14.61 4.32 -12.97
CA CYS A 371 -13.85 5.54 -12.75
C CYS A 371 -14.28 6.34 -11.53
N LEU A 372 -13.34 7.11 -11.00
CA LEU A 372 -13.52 7.94 -9.81
C LEU A 372 -14.73 8.88 -9.90
N HIS A 373 -15.04 9.46 -11.06
CA HIS A 373 -16.20 10.31 -11.28
C HIS A 373 -17.53 9.61 -10.95
N GLN A 374 -17.68 8.35 -11.35
CA GLN A 374 -18.91 7.60 -11.12
C GLN A 374 -19.05 7.17 -9.66
N LEU A 375 -17.94 6.97 -8.95
CA LEU A 375 -17.95 6.88 -7.49
C LEU A 375 -18.42 8.20 -6.86
N LEU A 376 -17.82 9.33 -7.25
CA LEU A 376 -18.14 10.66 -6.70
C LEU A 376 -19.61 11.05 -6.94
N HIS A 377 -20.17 10.74 -8.12
CA HIS A 377 -21.59 10.95 -8.41
C HIS A 377 -22.50 10.04 -7.56
N THR A 378 -22.05 8.86 -7.15
CA THR A 378 -22.86 7.95 -6.33
C THR A 378 -22.89 8.36 -4.86
N LEU A 379 -21.91 9.14 -4.41
CA LEU A 379 -21.79 9.60 -3.03
C LEU A 379 -22.51 10.95 -2.76
N ASN A 380 -22.80 11.73 -3.81
CA ASN A 380 -23.58 12.98 -3.76
C ASN A 380 -25.05 12.73 -4.08
#